data_AF-A0A7W7C6H1-F1
#
_entry.id   AF-A0A7W7C6H1-F1
#
_cell.length_a   1.000
_cell.length_b   1.000
_cell.length_c   1.000
_cell.angle_alpha   90.00
_cell.angle_beta   90.00
_cell.angle_gamma   90.00
#
_symmetry.space_group_name_H-M   'P 1'
#
loop_
_entity.id
_entity.type
_entity.pdbx_description
1 polymer ?
#
loop_
_entity_poly.entity_id
_entity_poly.type
_entity_poly.pdbx_seq_one_letter_code
_entity_poly.pdbx_strand_id
1 'polypeptide(L)'
;MKITGVKAVAAVGAAVVLAGLPMAAQAGESGRGTLLSATSVGGVEATAMPGYLARFNLSSPLATRGVDGFRIEYKTVDAQGKPTTATGLVAVPRGAGRELNAVTWLHGTQVYRGEQASVRAESGDRATSYLFASAGNLAVAPDYLGLGQGAGYHPYMQNGPLITASADAVRAARTLVRRQGIAVDRRLLVTGFSQGGSGAMAFGQAL
;
A
#
# COMPACT_ATOMS: atom_id res chain seq x y z
N MET A 1 80.39 4.61 26.82
CA MET A 1 80.60 4.42 25.36
C MET A 1 79.39 3.70 24.80
N LYS A 2 78.77 4.29 23.77
CA LYS A 2 77.68 3.82 22.90
C LYS A 2 76.23 3.84 23.44
N ILE A 3 75.51 4.81 22.87
CA ILE A 3 74.07 5.04 22.78
C ILE A 3 73.53 4.20 21.61
N THR A 4 72.34 3.59 21.77
CA THR A 4 71.30 3.27 20.76
C THR A 4 70.28 2.37 21.48
N GLY A 5 68.97 2.61 21.63
CA GLY A 5 68.04 3.53 20.98
C GLY A 5 67.11 2.78 20.03
N VAL A 6 66.04 2.11 20.49
CA VAL A 6 64.87 1.73 19.65
C VAL A 6 63.55 1.65 20.46
N LYS A 7 62.72 2.67 20.24
CA LYS A 7 61.26 2.72 20.02
C LYS A 7 60.31 1.83 20.83
N ALA A 8 59.55 2.50 21.71
CA ALA A 8 58.26 2.05 22.23
C ALA A 8 57.23 1.91 21.10
N VAL A 9 56.55 0.76 21.04
CA VAL A 9 55.34 0.57 20.24
C VAL A 9 54.16 0.71 21.19
N ALA A 10 53.51 1.87 21.17
CA ALA A 10 52.23 2.06 21.81
C ALA A 10 51.16 1.36 20.95
N ALA A 11 50.65 0.23 21.43
CA ALA A 11 49.46 -0.40 20.86
C ALA A 11 48.25 0.45 21.24
N VAL A 12 47.79 1.30 20.32
CA VAL A 12 46.50 1.96 20.43
C VAL A 12 45.44 0.89 20.19
N GLY A 13 44.91 0.32 21.27
CA GLY A 13 43.70 -0.48 21.23
C GLY A 13 42.53 0.41 20.82
N ALA A 14 42.10 0.31 19.57
CA ALA A 14 40.88 0.93 19.12
C ALA A 14 39.71 0.28 19.86
N ALA A 15 39.18 0.96 20.87
CA ALA A 15 37.90 0.62 21.47
C ALA A 15 36.84 0.76 20.36
N VAL A 16 36.37 -0.37 19.85
CA VAL A 16 35.16 -0.41 19.01
C VAL A 16 34.01 -0.02 19.92
N VAL A 17 33.66 1.26 19.90
CA VAL A 17 32.37 1.72 20.40
C VAL A 17 31.34 1.14 19.44
N LEU A 18 30.71 0.03 19.85
CA LEU A 18 29.44 -0.41 19.30
C LEU A 18 28.43 0.69 19.59
N ALA A 19 28.38 1.68 18.70
CA ALA A 19 27.33 2.67 18.69
C ALA A 19 26.00 1.92 18.57
N GLY A 20 25.24 1.88 19.66
CA GLY A 20 23.91 1.32 19.67
C GLY A 20 23.10 1.99 18.56
N LEU A 21 22.57 1.18 17.64
CA LEU A 21 21.56 1.62 16.69
C LEU A 21 20.45 2.34 17.47
N PRO A 22 19.90 3.46 16.96
CA PRO A 22 18.87 4.17 17.70
C PRO A 22 17.66 3.25 17.87
N MET A 23 17.32 2.96 19.13
CA MET A 23 16.16 2.20 19.58
C MET A 23 14.81 2.88 19.25
N ALA A 24 14.82 3.90 18.39
CA ALA A 24 13.67 4.66 17.91
C ALA A 24 12.99 4.02 16.69
N ALA A 25 13.67 3.13 15.95
CA ALA A 25 13.11 2.50 14.76
C ALA A 25 12.02 1.44 15.06
N GLN A 26 11.93 0.93 16.29
CA GLN A 26 10.99 -0.15 16.64
C GLN A 26 9.64 0.32 17.19
N ALA A 27 9.50 1.58 17.64
CA ALA A 27 8.24 2.06 18.21
C ALA A 27 7.14 2.25 17.14
N GLY A 28 7.52 2.52 15.89
CA GLY A 28 6.60 2.77 14.78
C GLY A 28 6.04 1.52 14.10
N GLU A 29 6.60 0.32 14.31
CA GLU A 29 6.13 -0.91 13.64
C GLU A 29 4.99 -1.61 14.38
N SER A 30 4.88 -1.40 15.69
CA SER A 30 3.84 -2.01 16.53
C SER A 30 2.43 -1.60 16.07
N GLY A 31 1.79 -2.49 15.29
CA GLY A 31 0.39 -2.34 14.87
C GLY A 31 0.16 -1.66 13.52
N ARG A 32 1.20 -1.39 12.73
CA ARG A 32 1.04 -0.91 11.33
C ARG A 32 0.27 -1.92 10.48
N GLY A 33 -0.56 -1.41 9.57
CA GLY A 33 -1.43 -2.24 8.73
C GLY A 33 -2.61 -2.87 9.48
N THR A 34 -2.85 -2.48 10.74
CA THR A 34 -4.05 -2.90 11.47
C THR A 34 -5.28 -2.30 10.80
N LEU A 35 -6.21 -3.17 10.40
CA LEU A 35 -7.53 -2.78 9.91
C LEU A 35 -8.38 -2.24 11.08
N LEU A 36 -8.79 -0.98 10.97
CA LEU A 36 -9.64 -0.28 11.93
C LEU A 36 -11.12 -0.41 11.56
N SER A 37 -11.46 -0.16 10.30
CA SER A 37 -12.83 -0.16 9.80
C SER A 37 -12.87 -0.63 8.34
N ALA A 38 -14.01 -1.16 7.90
CA ALA A 38 -14.26 -1.50 6.51
C ALA A 38 -15.72 -1.20 6.17
N THR A 39 -15.93 -0.25 5.26
CA THR A 39 -17.26 0.25 4.87
C THR A 39 -17.51 -0.11 3.42
N SER A 40 -18.64 -0.73 3.10
CA SER A 40 -19.02 -0.99 1.71
C SER A 40 -19.18 0.33 0.95
N VAL A 41 -18.59 0.43 -0.24
CA VAL A 41 -18.69 1.59 -1.14
C VAL A 41 -19.39 1.23 -2.45
N GLY A 42 -20.14 0.12 -2.43
CA GLY A 42 -20.84 -0.44 -3.58
C GLY A 42 -20.02 -1.47 -4.33
N GLY A 43 -20.66 -2.14 -5.28
CA GLY A 43 -20.08 -3.18 -6.11
C GLY A 43 -20.69 -3.16 -7.50
N VAL A 44 -20.21 -4.04 -8.36
CA VAL A 44 -20.72 -4.20 -9.73
C VAL A 44 -20.96 -5.68 -9.97
N GLU A 45 -22.17 -6.03 -10.41
CA GLU A 45 -22.52 -7.40 -10.80
C GLU A 45 -21.71 -7.87 -12.02
N ALA A 46 -21.45 -9.18 -12.11
CA ALA A 46 -20.69 -9.75 -13.23
C ALA A 46 -21.32 -9.39 -14.60
N THR A 47 -22.66 -9.42 -14.68
CA THR A 47 -23.41 -9.09 -15.89
C THR A 47 -23.36 -7.59 -16.25
N ALA A 48 -23.17 -6.71 -15.25
CA ALA A 48 -23.06 -5.27 -15.46
C ALA A 48 -21.62 -4.80 -15.69
N MET A 49 -20.62 -5.64 -15.38
CA MET A 49 -19.21 -5.28 -15.42
C MET A 49 -18.72 -4.78 -16.80
N PRO A 50 -19.05 -5.42 -17.94
CA PRO A 50 -18.62 -4.93 -19.24
C PRO A 50 -19.12 -3.49 -19.51
N GLY A 51 -20.39 -3.23 -19.21
CA GLY A 51 -20.98 -1.90 -19.36
C GLY A 51 -20.44 -0.87 -18.38
N TYR A 52 -20.08 -1.27 -17.16
CA TYR A 52 -19.41 -0.42 -16.19
C TYR A 52 -18.01 0.01 -16.68
N LEU A 53 -17.17 -0.95 -17.08
CA LEU A 53 -15.80 -0.68 -17.53
C LEU A 53 -15.74 0.10 -18.84
N ALA A 54 -16.69 -0.13 -19.74
CA ALA A 54 -16.77 0.61 -21.01
C ALA A 54 -16.91 2.13 -20.81
N ARG A 55 -17.57 2.58 -19.74
CA ARG A 55 -17.71 4.03 -19.41
C ARG A 55 -16.38 4.71 -19.09
N PHE A 56 -15.35 3.91 -18.78
CA PHE A 56 -13.99 4.37 -18.46
C PHE A 56 -12.97 3.99 -19.53
N ASN A 57 -13.40 3.44 -20.67
CA ASN A 57 -12.53 2.88 -21.72
C ASN A 57 -11.62 1.73 -21.21
N LEU A 58 -12.12 0.91 -20.28
CA LEU A 58 -11.37 -0.18 -19.62
C LEU A 58 -11.88 -1.59 -20.01
N SER A 59 -12.49 -1.75 -21.18
CA SER A 59 -13.02 -3.03 -21.64
C SER A 59 -11.92 -4.10 -21.70
N SER A 60 -12.18 -5.26 -21.08
CA SER A 60 -11.25 -6.39 -21.05
C SER A 60 -12.00 -7.72 -21.05
N PRO A 61 -11.59 -8.71 -21.87
CA PRO A 61 -12.20 -10.04 -21.85
C PRO A 61 -11.88 -10.83 -20.57
N LEU A 62 -10.89 -10.39 -19.78
CA LEU A 62 -10.52 -11.03 -18.52
C LEU A 62 -11.46 -10.62 -17.37
N ALA A 63 -12.14 -9.48 -17.48
CA ALA A 63 -13.04 -8.94 -16.46
C ALA A 63 -14.40 -9.67 -16.45
N THR A 64 -14.42 -10.85 -15.82
CA THR A 64 -15.56 -11.78 -15.89
C THR A 64 -16.37 -11.87 -14.60
N ARG A 65 -15.85 -11.34 -13.48
CA ARG A 65 -16.44 -11.50 -12.16
C ARG A 65 -17.14 -10.24 -11.69
N GLY A 66 -18.17 -10.42 -10.87
CA GLY A 66 -18.72 -9.33 -10.04
C GLY A 66 -17.71 -8.93 -8.97
N VAL A 67 -17.82 -7.70 -8.46
CA VAL A 67 -16.86 -7.11 -7.53
C VAL A 67 -17.60 -6.41 -6.39
N ASP A 68 -17.13 -6.61 -5.17
CA ASP A 68 -17.52 -5.83 -4.00
C ASP A 68 -16.39 -4.87 -3.61
N GLY A 69 -16.72 -3.60 -3.42
CA GLY A 69 -15.76 -2.58 -2.98
C GLY A 69 -15.95 -2.20 -1.52
N PHE A 70 -14.83 -2.09 -0.81
CA PHE A 70 -14.76 -1.66 0.57
C PHE A 70 -13.77 -0.50 0.71
N ARG A 71 -14.16 0.58 1.38
CA ARG A 71 -13.21 1.55 1.92
C ARG A 71 -12.71 1.06 3.26
N ILE A 72 -11.40 0.96 3.43
CA ILE A 72 -10.78 0.54 4.68
C ILE A 72 -10.17 1.72 5.44
N GLU A 73 -10.45 1.77 6.75
CA GLU A 73 -9.69 2.42 7.84
C GLU A 73 -8.42 1.64 8.21
N TYR A 74 -7.18 2.14 8.09
CA TYR A 74 -6.02 1.41 8.63
C TYR A 74 -4.95 2.28 9.29
N LYS A 75 -4.23 1.67 10.25
CA LYS A 75 -3.07 2.28 10.93
C LYS A 75 -1.84 2.28 10.02
N THR A 76 -1.14 3.41 9.99
CA THR A 76 0.13 3.59 9.29
C THR A 76 0.98 4.63 10.04
N VAL A 77 2.03 5.16 9.41
CA VAL A 77 2.89 6.22 9.94
C VAL A 77 2.97 7.38 8.96
N ASP A 78 3.13 8.59 9.50
CA ASP A 78 3.37 9.80 8.70
C ASP A 78 4.81 9.88 8.16
N ALA A 79 5.14 10.99 7.49
CA ALA A 79 6.47 11.20 6.90
C ALA A 79 7.59 11.33 7.94
N GLN A 80 7.26 11.54 9.21
CA GLN A 80 8.20 11.61 10.33
C GLN A 80 8.23 10.28 11.11
N GLY A 81 7.49 9.26 10.68
CA GLY A 81 7.40 7.97 11.35
C GLY A 81 6.44 7.95 12.55
N LYS A 82 5.65 9.00 12.77
CA LYS A 82 4.69 9.06 13.87
C LYS A 82 3.39 8.31 13.47
N PRO A 83 2.74 7.59 14.40
CA PRO A 83 1.48 6.90 14.11
C PRO A 83 0.39 7.82 13.57
N THR A 84 -0.30 7.37 12.52
CA THR A 84 -1.46 8.03 11.90
C THR A 84 -2.39 6.99 11.27
N THR A 85 -3.46 7.44 10.60
CA THR A 85 -4.36 6.59 9.82
C THR A 85 -4.44 7.04 8.37
N ALA A 86 -4.74 6.10 7.48
CA ALA A 86 -5.01 6.33 6.08
C ALA A 86 -6.16 5.47 5.60
N THR A 87 -6.72 5.83 4.44
CA THR A 87 -7.80 5.10 3.80
C THR A 87 -7.37 4.48 2.48
N GLY A 88 -8.16 3.55 1.98
CA GLY A 88 -7.95 2.94 0.67
C GLY A 88 -9.15 2.11 0.24
N LEU A 89 -9.22 1.83 -1.06
CA LEU A 89 -10.19 0.90 -1.62
C LEU A 89 -9.61 -0.53 -1.59
N VAL A 90 -10.44 -1.49 -1.21
CA VAL A 90 -10.22 -2.92 -1.41
C VAL A 90 -11.37 -3.43 -2.27
N ALA A 91 -11.05 -3.95 -3.44
CA ALA A 91 -12.02 -4.54 -4.35
C ALA A 91 -11.83 -6.07 -4.38
N VAL A 92 -12.90 -6.79 -4.02
CA VAL A 92 -12.90 -8.23 -3.83
C VAL A 92 -13.75 -8.88 -4.93
N PRO A 93 -13.21 -9.82 -5.72
CA PRO A 93 -14.00 -10.55 -6.70
C PRO A 93 -14.99 -11.50 -6.04
N ARG A 94 -16.21 -11.52 -6.56
CA ARG A 94 -17.23 -12.48 -6.17
C ARG A 94 -17.00 -13.84 -6.81
N GLY A 95 -17.40 -14.88 -6.09
CA GLY A 95 -17.23 -16.28 -6.52
C GLY A 95 -15.77 -16.66 -6.77
N ALA A 96 -14.84 -15.92 -6.18
CA ALA A 96 -13.42 -16.19 -6.29
C ALA A 96 -13.04 -17.39 -5.41
N GLY A 97 -12.00 -18.12 -5.80
CA GLY A 97 -11.55 -19.30 -5.08
C GLY A 97 -11.10 -19.00 -3.65
N ARG A 98 -10.73 -20.04 -2.91
CA ARG A 98 -10.25 -19.90 -1.52
C ARG A 98 -8.90 -19.17 -1.40
N GLU A 99 -8.23 -18.93 -2.53
CA GLU A 99 -6.93 -18.24 -2.61
C GLU A 99 -6.91 -17.26 -3.79
N LEU A 100 -6.48 -16.02 -3.54
CA LEU A 100 -6.38 -14.95 -4.55
C LEU A 100 -4.96 -14.41 -4.66
N ASN A 101 -4.54 -14.04 -5.87
CA ASN A 101 -3.43 -13.10 -6.04
C ASN A 101 -3.84 -11.70 -5.57
N ALA A 102 -2.87 -10.87 -5.19
CA ALA A 102 -3.11 -9.46 -4.89
C ALA A 102 -2.47 -8.55 -5.94
N VAL A 103 -3.19 -7.48 -6.30
CA VAL A 103 -2.71 -6.37 -7.14
C VAL A 103 -2.87 -5.08 -6.36
N THR A 104 -1.79 -4.30 -6.23
CA THR A 104 -1.86 -2.92 -5.74
C THR A 104 -1.89 -1.96 -6.92
N TRP A 105 -2.95 -1.14 -7.00
CA TRP A 105 -3.07 -0.03 -7.93
C TRP A 105 -2.70 1.27 -7.22
N LEU A 106 -1.67 1.95 -7.70
CA LEU A 106 -1.21 3.23 -7.19
C LEU A 106 -1.68 4.35 -8.12
N HIS A 107 -2.54 5.24 -7.60
CA HIS A 107 -3.15 6.31 -8.39
C HIS A 107 -2.15 7.42 -8.73
N GLY A 108 -2.47 8.18 -9.79
CA GLY A 108 -1.71 9.36 -10.22
C GLY A 108 -1.96 10.58 -9.33
N THR A 109 -1.48 11.75 -9.74
CA THR A 109 -1.64 12.99 -8.96
C THR A 109 -3.12 13.31 -8.74
N GLN A 110 -3.52 13.42 -7.47
CA GLN A 110 -4.87 13.84 -7.06
C GLN A 110 -4.75 15.02 -6.09
N VAL A 111 -5.31 16.16 -6.48
CA VAL A 111 -5.24 17.41 -5.68
C VAL A 111 -6.39 17.53 -4.68
N TYR A 112 -7.54 16.94 -5.00
CA TYR A 112 -8.72 16.93 -4.13
C TYR A 112 -8.88 15.56 -3.46
N ARG A 113 -8.93 15.55 -2.13
CA ARG A 113 -9.07 14.32 -1.33
C ARG A 113 -10.32 13.50 -1.64
N GLY A 114 -11.36 14.12 -2.19
CA GLY A 114 -12.61 13.44 -2.55
C GLY A 114 -12.54 12.65 -3.86
N GLU A 115 -11.51 12.82 -4.69
CA GLU A 115 -11.39 12.11 -5.99
C GLU A 115 -10.95 10.65 -5.85
N GLN A 116 -10.61 10.24 -4.63
CA GLN A 116 -10.00 8.95 -4.36
C GLN A 116 -10.92 7.77 -4.67
N ALA A 117 -10.31 6.66 -5.08
CA ALA A 117 -11.01 5.42 -5.42
C ALA A 117 -11.90 4.94 -4.26
N SER A 118 -11.50 5.15 -3.00
CA SER A 118 -12.29 4.77 -1.83
C SER A 118 -13.48 5.71 -1.53
N VAL A 119 -13.53 6.88 -2.17
CA VAL A 119 -14.53 7.94 -1.91
C VAL A 119 -15.49 8.10 -3.08
N ARG A 120 -14.99 8.47 -4.27
CA ARG A 120 -15.80 8.79 -5.45
C ARG A 120 -16.18 7.55 -6.26
N ALA A 121 -17.49 7.36 -6.50
CA ALA A 121 -18.01 6.20 -7.24
C ALA A 121 -17.62 6.20 -8.72
N GLU A 122 -17.55 7.38 -9.32
CA GLU A 122 -17.19 7.62 -10.71
C GLU A 122 -15.67 7.81 -10.90
N SER A 123 -14.85 7.38 -9.93
CA SER A 123 -13.39 7.45 -10.04
C SER A 123 -12.86 6.46 -11.07
N GLY A 124 -12.04 6.93 -12.00
CA GLY A 124 -11.30 6.05 -12.92
C GLY A 124 -10.36 5.09 -12.18
N ASP A 125 -9.77 5.51 -11.06
CA ASP A 125 -8.93 4.66 -10.21
C ASP A 125 -9.75 3.53 -9.55
N ARG A 126 -11.01 3.80 -9.19
CA ARG A 126 -11.95 2.75 -8.74
C ARG A 126 -12.26 1.79 -9.87
N ALA A 127 -12.55 2.29 -11.07
CA ALA A 127 -12.82 1.45 -12.23
C ALA A 127 -11.63 0.55 -12.61
N THR A 128 -10.40 1.07 -12.58
CA THR A 128 -9.17 0.30 -12.78
C THR A 128 -8.98 -0.76 -11.70
N SER A 129 -9.26 -0.43 -10.43
CA SER A 129 -9.22 -1.41 -9.34
C SER A 129 -10.26 -2.52 -9.52
N TYR A 130 -11.47 -2.16 -9.99
CA TYR A 130 -12.53 -3.13 -10.27
C TYR A 130 -12.23 -3.98 -11.50
N LEU A 131 -11.51 -3.46 -12.50
CA LEU A 131 -10.98 -4.25 -13.61
C LEU A 131 -10.06 -5.37 -13.09
N PHE A 132 -9.07 -5.03 -12.25
CA PHE A 132 -8.18 -6.04 -11.67
C PHE A 132 -8.91 -7.04 -10.80
N ALA A 133 -9.88 -6.57 -10.01
CA ALA A 133 -10.70 -7.43 -9.19
C ALA A 133 -11.54 -8.38 -10.03
N SER A 134 -12.24 -7.86 -11.05
CA SER A 134 -13.07 -8.64 -11.96
C SER A 134 -12.26 -9.69 -12.74
N ALA A 135 -10.97 -9.44 -12.98
CA ALA A 135 -10.03 -10.41 -13.53
C ALA A 135 -9.59 -11.51 -12.55
N GLY A 136 -10.10 -11.51 -11.31
CA GLY A 136 -9.89 -12.55 -10.31
C GLY A 136 -8.86 -12.25 -9.23
N ASN A 137 -8.40 -11.00 -9.10
CA ASN A 137 -7.41 -10.62 -8.08
C ASN A 137 -8.06 -9.91 -6.89
N LEU A 138 -7.45 -9.94 -5.72
CA LEU A 138 -7.71 -8.93 -4.71
C LEU A 138 -7.06 -7.62 -5.15
N ALA A 139 -7.83 -6.58 -5.46
CA ALA A 139 -7.27 -5.29 -5.82
C ALA A 139 -7.27 -4.34 -4.62
N VAL A 140 -6.13 -3.69 -4.37
CA VAL A 140 -5.93 -2.73 -3.27
C VAL A 140 -5.46 -1.41 -3.86
N ALA A 141 -6.20 -0.32 -3.62
CA ALA A 141 -5.82 1.01 -4.05
C ALA A 141 -5.75 1.93 -2.81
N PRO A 142 -4.56 2.13 -2.22
CA PRO A 142 -4.39 3.08 -1.12
C PRO A 142 -4.68 4.49 -1.62
N ASP A 143 -5.33 5.31 -0.79
CA ASP A 143 -5.59 6.72 -1.13
C ASP A 143 -4.33 7.60 -0.95
N TYR A 144 -3.24 7.06 -0.39
CA TYR A 144 -2.12 7.79 0.21
C TYR A 144 -2.46 8.58 1.48
N LEU A 145 -1.42 9.02 2.20
CA LEU A 145 -1.60 9.86 3.37
C LEU A 145 -2.27 11.20 3.01
N GLY A 146 -3.14 11.71 3.89
CA GLY A 146 -3.80 13.02 3.78
C GLY A 146 -4.87 13.18 2.68
N LEU A 147 -5.10 12.13 1.88
CA LEU A 147 -6.16 12.05 0.87
C LEU A 147 -7.27 11.08 1.34
N GLY A 148 -8.35 10.99 0.58
CA GLY A 148 -9.51 10.19 0.96
C GLY A 148 -10.13 10.71 2.25
N GLN A 149 -10.30 9.82 3.22
CA GLN A 149 -10.70 10.17 4.59
C GLN A 149 -9.51 10.11 5.58
N GLY A 150 -8.27 9.99 5.07
CA GLY A 150 -7.06 9.94 5.89
C GLY A 150 -6.71 11.29 6.52
N ALA A 151 -6.06 11.25 7.69
CA ALA A 151 -5.66 12.44 8.42
C ALA A 151 -4.46 13.15 7.77
N GLY A 152 -4.33 14.45 8.03
CA GLY A 152 -3.17 15.25 7.63
C GLY A 152 -3.18 15.70 6.16
N TYR A 153 -1.98 15.84 5.60
CA TYR A 153 -1.72 16.36 4.26
C TYR A 153 -0.99 15.33 3.41
N HIS A 154 -1.16 15.44 2.09
CA HIS A 154 -0.52 14.53 1.14
C HIS A 154 0.96 14.89 0.93
N PRO A 155 1.91 14.02 1.33
CA PRO A 155 3.34 14.22 1.07
C PRO A 155 3.64 13.85 -0.39
N TYR A 156 3.25 14.74 -1.31
CA TYR A 156 3.37 14.56 -2.75
C TYR A 156 4.79 14.18 -3.17
N MET A 157 4.92 13.09 -3.93
CA MET A 157 6.18 12.55 -4.47
C MET A 157 7.22 12.11 -3.43
N GLN A 158 6.83 11.93 -2.17
CA GLN A 158 7.71 11.32 -1.17
C GLN A 158 7.54 9.80 -1.14
N ASN A 159 8.59 9.08 -1.54
CA ASN A 159 8.55 7.61 -1.64
C ASN A 159 8.32 6.93 -0.29
N GLY A 160 8.99 7.35 0.79
CA GLY A 160 8.87 6.73 2.10
C GLY A 160 7.42 6.62 2.60
N PRO A 161 6.69 7.75 2.70
CA PRO A 161 5.26 7.75 3.07
C PRO A 161 4.36 6.97 2.11
N LEU A 162 4.63 7.03 0.79
CA LEU A 162 3.87 6.29 -0.21
C LEU A 162 4.03 4.78 0.00
N ILE A 163 5.27 4.32 0.21
CA ILE A 163 5.60 2.92 0.46
C ILE A 163 4.94 2.45 1.75
N THR A 164 5.06 3.22 2.85
CA THR A 164 4.51 2.81 4.14
C THR A 164 2.99 2.69 4.11
N ALA A 165 2.30 3.70 3.55
CA ALA A 165 0.85 3.67 3.39
C ALA A 165 0.39 2.50 2.49
N SER A 166 1.08 2.27 1.37
CA SER A 166 0.73 1.21 0.42
C SER A 166 0.92 -0.20 1.02
N ALA A 167 2.05 -0.44 1.69
CA ALA A 167 2.31 -1.70 2.37
C ALA A 167 1.27 -1.99 3.47
N ASP A 168 0.90 -0.97 4.23
CA ASP A 168 -0.07 -1.08 5.32
C ASP A 168 -1.50 -1.29 4.81
N ALA A 169 -1.86 -0.68 3.67
CA ALA A 169 -3.13 -0.96 3.00
C ALA A 169 -3.23 -2.43 2.58
N VAL A 170 -2.16 -3.02 2.05
CA VAL A 170 -2.13 -4.45 1.68
C VAL A 170 -2.28 -5.35 2.92
N ARG A 171 -1.61 -5.03 4.03
CA ARG A 171 -1.76 -5.75 5.30
C ARG A 171 -3.20 -5.70 5.82
N ALA A 172 -3.82 -4.53 5.76
CA ALA A 172 -5.20 -4.33 6.18
C ALA A 172 -6.19 -5.06 5.25
N ALA A 173 -6.00 -4.99 3.92
CA ALA A 173 -6.81 -5.69 2.93
C ALA A 173 -6.75 -7.22 3.11
N ARG A 174 -5.55 -7.77 3.33
CA ARG A 174 -5.38 -9.19 3.67
C ARG A 174 -6.15 -9.55 4.95
N THR A 175 -6.15 -8.67 5.94
CA THR A 175 -6.91 -8.88 7.18
C THR A 175 -8.42 -8.87 6.95
N LEU A 176 -8.91 -7.96 6.11
CA LEU A 176 -10.33 -7.89 5.74
C LEU A 176 -10.82 -9.20 5.11
N VAL A 177 -10.11 -9.72 4.11
CA VAL A 177 -10.58 -10.91 3.37
C VAL A 177 -10.30 -12.22 4.09
N ARG A 178 -9.27 -12.29 4.95
CA ARG A 178 -9.06 -13.46 5.83
C ARG A 178 -10.24 -13.69 6.78
N ARG A 179 -10.88 -12.62 7.27
CA ARG A 179 -12.10 -12.73 8.10
C ARG A 179 -13.28 -13.34 7.34
N GLN A 180 -13.22 -13.36 6.01
CA GLN A 180 -14.21 -13.96 5.12
C GLN A 180 -13.77 -15.36 4.62
N GLY A 181 -12.68 -15.92 5.16
CA GLY A 181 -12.18 -17.25 4.78
C GLY A 181 -11.40 -17.27 3.46
N ILE A 182 -11.00 -16.11 2.93
CA ILE A 182 -10.22 -15.99 1.69
C ILE A 182 -8.73 -15.87 2.06
N ALA A 183 -7.92 -16.80 1.54
CA ALA A 183 -6.47 -16.68 1.56
C ALA A 183 -5.99 -15.75 0.44
N VAL A 184 -4.85 -15.11 0.66
CA VAL A 184 -4.22 -14.24 -0.35
C VAL A 184 -2.77 -14.67 -0.49
N ASP A 185 -2.34 -14.89 -1.73
CA ASP A 185 -0.96 -15.22 -2.06
C ASP A 185 -0.01 -14.15 -1.48
N ARG A 186 1.18 -14.59 -1.07
CA ARG A 186 2.22 -13.70 -0.56
C ARG A 186 2.77 -12.79 -1.67
N ARG A 187 2.81 -13.29 -2.90
CA ARG A 187 3.17 -12.55 -4.11
C ARG A 187 2.20 -11.38 -4.29
N LEU A 188 2.78 -10.22 -4.53
CA LEU A 188 2.05 -8.98 -4.74
C LEU A 188 2.45 -8.44 -6.11
N LEU A 189 1.47 -8.19 -6.96
CA LEU A 189 1.65 -7.41 -8.17
C LEU A 189 1.46 -5.93 -7.82
N VAL A 190 2.32 -5.06 -8.32
CA VAL A 190 2.24 -3.62 -8.08
C VAL A 190 2.27 -2.90 -9.42
N THR A 191 1.35 -1.96 -9.61
CA THR A 191 1.29 -1.12 -10.80
C THR A 191 0.67 0.23 -10.46
N GLY A 192 0.83 1.21 -11.35
CA GLY A 192 0.27 2.54 -11.16
C GLY A 192 0.54 3.45 -12.35
N PHE A 193 -0.05 4.63 -12.33
CA PHE A 193 0.07 5.62 -13.42
C PHE A 193 0.56 6.98 -12.89
N SER A 194 1.36 7.69 -13.70
CA SER A 194 1.91 9.01 -13.36
C SER A 194 2.69 8.99 -12.03
N GLN A 195 2.33 9.80 -11.03
CA GLN A 195 2.87 9.69 -9.66
C GLN A 195 2.84 8.24 -9.16
N GLY A 196 1.71 7.55 -9.32
CA GLY A 196 1.55 6.17 -8.91
C GLY A 196 2.41 5.20 -9.69
N GLY A 197 2.84 5.55 -10.91
CA GLY A 197 3.82 4.78 -11.67
C GLY A 197 5.22 4.88 -11.06
N SER A 198 5.66 6.09 -10.71
CA SER A 198 6.91 6.29 -9.95
C SER A 198 6.84 5.63 -8.57
N GLY A 199 5.69 5.76 -7.89
CA GLY A 199 5.41 5.09 -6.63
C GLY A 199 5.41 3.57 -6.73
N ALA A 200 4.92 3.01 -7.84
CA ALA A 200 4.88 1.55 -8.06
C ALA A 200 6.28 0.97 -8.20
N MET A 201 7.18 1.67 -8.90
CA MET A 201 8.58 1.29 -8.99
C MET A 201 9.26 1.35 -7.61
N ALA A 202 9.05 2.43 -6.87
CA ALA A 202 9.63 2.60 -5.54
C ALA A 202 9.09 1.56 -4.53
N PHE A 203 7.79 1.27 -4.59
CA PHE A 203 7.17 0.26 -3.75
C PHE A 203 7.62 -1.14 -4.12
N GLY A 204 7.67 -1.48 -5.41
CA GLY A 204 8.20 -2.75 -5.89
C GLY A 204 9.65 -3.01 -5.47
N GLN A 205 10.49 -1.97 -5.45
CA GLN A 205 11.88 -2.07 -4.98
C GLN A 205 11.99 -2.34 -3.47
N ALA A 206 10.97 -1.97 -2.69
CA ALA A 206 10.95 -2.08 -1.23
C ALA A 206 10.27 -3.34 -0.70
N LEU A 207 9.69 -4.17 -1.59
CA LEU A 207 9.04 -5.46 -1.26
C LEU A 207 10.06 -6.61 -1.23
#